data_AF-A0A3B3E2N1-F1
#
_entry.id   AF-A0A3B3E2N1-F1
#
_cell.length_a   1.000
_cell.length_b   1.000
_cell.length_c   1.000
_cell.angle_alpha   90.00
_cell.angle_beta   90.00
_cell.angle_gamma   90.00
#
_symmetry.space_group_name_H-M   'P 1'
#
loop_
_entity.id
_entity.type
_entity.pdbx_description
1 polymer ?
#
loop_
_entity_poly.entity_id
_entity_poly.type
_entity_poly.pdbx_seq_one_letter_code
_entity_poly.pdbx_strand_id
1 'polypeptide(L)'
;MITNYCNQEYSYLFQYLYVCGYLFYTGLACHTVLTNVYYPTIHQVIPQIATEEIKSLTYKNDTNATQSYTVETSKTITKKSSWSVANKMETTFSMSVQAGIPEIAQVSSSFGFTLGVESSYGLENTEERRENLSFPVQVPPRKSVKVDITIGRATVDLPYTGTVEITCYNGSVINFSTSGVYKGVTYTDVKAIVIEN
;
A
#
# COMPACT_ATOMS: atom_id res chain seq x y z
N MET A 1 -19.61 -6.55 18.20
CA MET A 1 -20.70 -5.83 17.49
C MET A 1 -21.97 -6.67 17.58
N ILE A 2 -23.11 -6.07 17.92
CA ILE A 2 -24.40 -6.78 18.10
C ILE A 2 -25.19 -6.65 16.80
N THR A 3 -25.55 -7.76 16.18
CA THR A 3 -26.51 -7.78 15.06
C THR A 3 -27.77 -8.48 15.55
N ASN A 4 -28.88 -7.74 15.62
CA ASN A 4 -30.19 -8.27 15.99
C ASN A 4 -30.87 -8.89 14.77
N TYR A 5 -31.34 -10.13 14.89
CA TYR A 5 -32.25 -10.74 13.91
C TYR A 5 -33.58 -11.05 14.60
N CYS A 6 -34.69 -10.55 14.05
CA CYS A 6 -36.04 -10.85 14.50
C CYS A 6 -36.88 -11.20 13.26
N ASN A 7 -37.36 -12.44 13.15
CA ASN A 7 -38.34 -12.84 12.14
C ASN A 7 -39.68 -13.11 12.84
N GLN A 8 -40.77 -12.60 12.25
CA GLN A 8 -42.14 -12.73 12.75
C GLN A 8 -42.80 -13.99 12.18
N GLU A 9 -43.31 -14.86 13.06
CA GLU A 9 -44.47 -15.70 12.76
C GLU A 9 -45.47 -15.59 13.92
N TYR A 10 -46.73 -15.36 13.57
CA TYR A 10 -47.83 -15.16 14.50
C TYR A 10 -48.63 -16.46 14.65
N SER A 11 -48.76 -17.01 15.86
CA SER A 11 -49.96 -17.75 16.27
C SER A 11 -50.10 -17.77 17.80
N TYR A 12 -51.36 -17.87 18.26
CA TYR A 12 -51.85 -17.44 19.56
C TYR A 12 -51.62 -18.45 20.69
N LEU A 13 -51.42 -17.89 21.90
CA LEU A 13 -51.43 -18.50 23.24
C LEU A 13 -50.04 -18.86 23.82
N PHE A 14 -49.83 -18.38 25.05
CA PHE A 14 -48.67 -18.52 25.96
C PHE A 14 -47.58 -17.42 25.89
N GLN A 15 -47.74 -16.46 26.81
CA GLN A 15 -46.73 -15.74 27.58
C GLN A 15 -45.35 -15.57 26.92
N TYR A 16 -45.15 -14.40 26.30
CA TYR A 16 -43.91 -13.92 25.69
C TYR A 16 -42.71 -14.00 26.65
N LEU A 17 -41.86 -15.01 26.47
CA LEU A 17 -40.47 -14.96 26.91
C LEU A 17 -39.62 -14.58 25.68
N TYR A 18 -39.40 -13.29 25.46
CA TYR A 18 -38.39 -12.84 24.50
C TYR A 18 -37.02 -13.18 25.05
N VAL A 19 -36.48 -14.34 24.71
CA VAL A 19 -35.08 -14.65 24.97
C VAL A 19 -34.24 -13.98 23.89
N CYS A 20 -33.92 -12.70 24.11
CA CYS A 20 -32.83 -12.06 23.38
C CYS A 20 -31.52 -12.72 23.84
N GLY A 21 -31.06 -13.71 23.07
CA GLY A 21 -29.75 -14.31 23.27
C GLY A 21 -28.65 -13.37 22.78
N TYR A 22 -27.73 -12.99 23.66
CA TYR A 22 -26.46 -12.42 23.24
C TYR A 22 -25.52 -13.56 22.85
N LEU A 23 -25.14 -13.62 21.57
CA LEU A 23 -24.02 -14.46 21.13
C LEU A 23 -22.72 -13.80 21.58
N PHE A 24 -22.18 -14.27 22.71
CA PHE A 24 -20.83 -13.96 23.12
C PHE A 24 -19.87 -14.89 22.37
N TYR A 25 -19.05 -14.35 21.48
CA TYR A 25 -17.83 -15.04 21.04
C TYR A 25 -16.84 -15.00 22.21
N THR A 26 -17.01 -15.90 23.17
CA THR A 26 -16.11 -16.04 24.30
C THR A 26 -14.79 -16.63 23.81
N GLY A 27 -13.72 -15.83 23.83
CA GLY A 27 -12.33 -16.29 24.03
C GLY A 27 -11.78 -17.39 23.10
N LEU A 28 -12.38 -17.62 21.93
CA LEU A 28 -11.76 -18.46 20.91
C LEU A 28 -10.64 -17.63 20.30
N ALA A 29 -9.39 -18.06 20.52
CA ALA A 29 -8.29 -17.52 19.76
C ALA A 29 -8.48 -17.99 18.31
N CYS A 30 -8.99 -17.07 17.51
CA CYS A 30 -9.26 -17.27 16.10
C CYS A 30 -8.26 -16.42 15.30
N HIS A 31 -7.74 -17.00 14.23
CA HIS A 31 -6.97 -16.27 13.24
C HIS A 31 -7.94 -15.54 12.32
N THR A 32 -7.73 -14.24 12.11
CA THR A 32 -8.56 -13.43 11.23
C THR A 32 -7.74 -12.86 10.09
N VAL A 33 -8.17 -13.09 8.85
CA VAL A 33 -7.48 -12.63 7.64
C VAL A 33 -8.45 -11.87 6.76
N LEU A 34 -8.01 -10.72 6.25
CA LEU A 34 -8.65 -10.06 5.11
C LEU A 34 -8.01 -10.61 3.83
N THR A 35 -8.79 -11.34 3.04
CA THR A 35 -8.36 -11.97 1.79
C THR A 35 -9.20 -11.46 0.61
N ASN A 36 -8.87 -11.91 -0.61
CA ASN A 36 -9.60 -11.56 -1.83
C ASN A 36 -9.76 -10.04 -2.01
N VAL A 37 -8.72 -9.28 -1.64
CA VAL A 37 -8.75 -7.82 -1.71
C VAL A 37 -8.69 -7.36 -3.16
N TYR A 38 -9.66 -6.52 -3.54
CA TYR A 38 -9.80 -5.99 -4.89
C TYR A 38 -10.02 -4.47 -4.85
N TYR A 39 -9.37 -3.75 -5.76
CA TYR A 39 -9.40 -2.30 -5.86
C TYR A 39 -10.14 -1.88 -7.16
N PRO A 40 -11.46 -1.63 -7.11
CA PRO A 40 -12.28 -1.45 -8.32
C PRO A 40 -11.87 -0.26 -9.20
N THR A 41 -11.28 0.78 -8.60
CA THR A 41 -10.96 2.04 -9.30
C THR A 41 -9.46 2.22 -9.55
N ILE A 42 -8.62 1.20 -9.31
CA ILE A 42 -7.15 1.34 -9.37
C ILE A 42 -6.64 1.85 -10.71
N HIS A 43 -7.26 1.45 -11.82
CA HIS A 43 -6.88 1.87 -13.17
C HIS A 43 -7.54 3.19 -13.63
N GLN A 44 -8.46 3.74 -12.83
CA GLN A 44 -9.17 4.98 -13.13
C GLN A 44 -8.53 6.20 -12.44
N VAL A 45 -7.79 5.96 -11.35
CA VAL A 45 -7.14 7.02 -10.58
C VAL A 45 -5.75 7.30 -11.11
N ILE A 46 -5.49 8.57 -11.43
CA ILE A 46 -4.18 9.04 -11.82
C ILE A 46 -3.40 9.44 -10.55
N PRO A 47 -2.23 8.86 -10.30
CA PRO A 47 -1.42 9.19 -9.12
C PRO A 47 -0.96 10.65 -9.15
N GLN A 48 -1.15 11.36 -8.04
CA GLN A 48 -0.54 12.66 -7.81
C GLN A 48 0.88 12.45 -7.25
N ILE A 49 1.89 12.77 -8.06
CA ILE A 49 3.30 12.50 -7.74
C ILE A 49 3.99 13.81 -7.38
N ALA A 50 4.46 13.91 -6.15
CA ALA A 50 5.35 14.97 -5.71
C ALA A 50 6.81 14.56 -5.98
N THR A 51 7.52 15.35 -6.78
CA THR A 51 8.94 15.11 -7.03
C THR A 51 9.78 15.57 -5.84
N GLU A 52 10.64 14.69 -5.36
CA GLU A 52 11.62 14.98 -4.32
C GLU A 52 13.03 14.92 -4.91
N GLU A 53 13.82 15.97 -4.71
CA GLU A 53 15.24 15.94 -5.02
C GLU A 53 15.98 15.02 -4.04
N ILE A 54 16.86 14.18 -4.56
CA ILE A 54 17.76 13.33 -3.77
C ILE A 54 19.15 13.93 -3.73
N LYS A 55 19.65 14.34 -4.90
CA LYS A 55 21.01 14.87 -5.06
C LYS A 55 21.09 15.71 -6.32
N SER A 56 21.79 16.83 -6.27
CA SER A 56 22.18 17.63 -7.43
C SER A 56 23.70 17.85 -7.41
N LEU A 57 24.36 17.57 -8.52
CA LEU A 57 25.82 17.66 -8.67
C LEU A 57 26.18 18.31 -10.00
N THR A 58 27.32 18.97 -10.06
CA THR A 58 27.89 19.47 -11.32
C THR A 58 29.35 19.07 -11.41
N TYR A 59 29.70 18.41 -12.51
CA TYR A 59 31.07 18.06 -12.86
C TYR A 59 31.56 19.00 -13.95
N LYS A 60 32.78 19.51 -13.81
CA LYS A 60 33.39 20.40 -14.79
C LYS A 60 34.70 19.81 -15.26
N ASN A 61 34.87 19.73 -16.58
CA ASN A 61 36.10 19.23 -17.18
C ASN A 61 36.80 20.35 -17.94
N ASP A 62 37.82 20.93 -17.29
CA ASP A 62 38.66 21.98 -17.88
C ASP A 62 39.81 21.41 -18.73
N THR A 63 39.88 20.09 -18.92
CA THR A 63 40.93 19.45 -19.71
C THR A 63 40.52 19.28 -21.18
N ASN A 64 41.45 18.79 -21.99
CA ASN A 64 41.25 18.51 -23.42
C ASN A 64 40.83 17.06 -23.70
N ALA A 65 40.63 16.24 -22.66
CA ALA A 65 40.23 14.84 -22.80
C ALA A 65 38.97 14.57 -21.96
N THR A 66 38.13 13.63 -22.38
CA THR A 66 36.92 13.24 -21.63
C THR A 66 37.30 12.69 -20.25
N GLN A 67 36.54 13.08 -19.23
CA GLN A 67 36.70 12.58 -17.86
C GLN A 67 35.49 11.74 -17.47
N SER A 68 35.75 10.67 -16.71
CA SER A 68 34.71 9.77 -16.19
C SER A 68 34.60 9.92 -14.68
N TYR A 69 33.38 10.12 -14.20
CA TYR A 69 33.05 10.16 -12.77
C TYR A 69 32.03 9.07 -12.44
N THR A 70 32.00 8.62 -11.19
CA THR A 70 30.93 7.75 -10.69
C THR A 70 30.03 8.56 -9.77
N VAL A 71 28.74 8.55 -10.06
CA VAL A 71 27.72 9.16 -9.21
C VAL A 71 27.15 8.08 -8.32
N GLU A 72 27.25 8.27 -7.00
CA GLU A 72 26.65 7.39 -6.01
C GLU A 72 25.69 8.16 -5.10
N THR A 73 24.52 7.58 -4.85
CA THR A 73 23.54 8.12 -3.92
C THR A 73 22.73 7.01 -3.27
N SER A 74 22.22 7.30 -2.07
CA SER A 74 21.25 6.46 -1.38
C SER A 74 20.17 7.32 -0.75
N LYS A 75 18.95 6.79 -0.71
CA LYS A 75 17.80 7.40 -0.04
C LYS A 75 16.98 6.34 0.66
N THR A 76 16.70 6.56 1.95
CA THR A 76 15.69 5.76 2.65
C THR A 76 14.31 6.29 2.29
N ILE A 77 13.44 5.41 1.79
CA ILE A 77 12.03 5.66 1.54
C ILE A 77 11.19 4.93 2.59
N THR A 78 10.03 5.50 2.92
CA THR A 78 9.09 4.92 3.88
C THR A 78 7.76 4.66 3.20
N LYS A 79 7.54 3.43 2.75
CA LYS A 79 6.26 2.99 2.20
C LYS A 79 5.26 2.75 3.33
N LYS A 80 4.00 3.08 3.09
CA LYS A 80 2.91 2.85 4.05
C LYS A 80 1.75 2.17 3.36
N SER A 81 1.03 1.32 4.08
CA SER A 81 -0.19 0.67 3.64
C SER A 81 -1.17 0.55 4.79
N SER A 82 -2.44 0.81 4.54
CA SER A 82 -3.50 0.74 5.53
C SER A 82 -4.81 0.34 4.89
N TRP A 83 -5.48 -0.66 5.45
CA TRP A 83 -6.82 -1.08 5.03
C TRP A 83 -7.82 -0.75 6.14
N SER A 84 -8.73 0.18 5.89
CA SER A 84 -9.78 0.48 6.86
C SER A 84 -10.74 -0.70 6.97
N VAL A 85 -11.11 -1.10 8.18
CA VAL A 85 -12.15 -2.11 8.41
C VAL A 85 -13.33 -1.49 9.15
N ALA A 86 -14.54 -1.99 8.88
CA ALA A 86 -15.73 -1.49 9.53
C ALA A 86 -15.78 -1.92 11.01
N ASN A 87 -16.72 -1.34 11.75
CA ASN A 87 -17.27 -1.99 12.94
C ASN A 87 -16.29 -2.19 14.11
N LYS A 88 -15.19 -1.44 14.14
CA LYS A 88 -14.09 -1.56 15.11
C LYS A 88 -13.46 -2.96 15.13
N MET A 89 -13.51 -3.68 14.02
CA MET A 89 -12.95 -5.03 13.90
C MET A 89 -11.45 -5.06 14.23
N GLU A 90 -10.73 -3.99 13.90
CA GLU A 90 -9.32 -3.78 14.23
C GLU A 90 -9.02 -3.80 15.74
N THR A 91 -10.00 -3.44 16.57
CA THR A 91 -9.87 -3.49 18.04
C THR A 91 -10.31 -4.82 18.65
N THR A 92 -11.13 -5.58 17.92
CA THR A 92 -11.72 -6.83 18.40
C THR A 92 -10.87 -8.04 18.00
N PHE A 93 -10.23 -7.98 16.83
CA PHE A 93 -9.47 -9.07 16.25
C PHE A 93 -8.06 -8.59 15.88
N SER A 94 -7.06 -9.44 16.14
CA SER A 94 -5.74 -9.29 15.54
C SER A 94 -5.81 -9.77 14.09
N MET A 95 -6.07 -8.85 13.17
CA MET A 95 -6.27 -9.15 11.75
C MET A 95 -4.97 -9.02 10.93
N SER A 96 -4.73 -9.99 10.06
CA SER A 96 -3.76 -9.87 8.97
C SER A 96 -4.47 -9.59 7.64
N VAL A 97 -3.72 -9.11 6.65
CA VAL A 97 -4.21 -8.81 5.30
C VAL A 97 -3.37 -9.60 4.30
N GLN A 98 -4.03 -10.36 3.45
CA GLN A 98 -3.41 -11.03 2.31
C GLN A 98 -3.86 -10.33 1.03
N ALA A 99 -2.99 -9.50 0.47
CA ALA A 99 -3.32 -8.65 -0.67
C ALA A 99 -2.08 -8.20 -1.44
N GLY A 100 -2.26 -7.79 -2.69
CA GLY A 100 -1.29 -6.94 -3.39
C GLY A 100 -1.40 -5.49 -2.93
N ILE A 101 -0.25 -4.82 -2.78
CA ILE A 101 -0.18 -3.38 -2.48
C ILE A 101 -0.17 -2.58 -3.79
N PRO A 102 -0.98 -1.51 -3.93
CA PRO A 102 -0.89 -0.59 -5.05
C PRO A 102 0.49 0.10 -5.14
N GLU A 103 1.14 -0.01 -6.31
CA GLU A 103 2.42 0.61 -6.63
C GLU A 103 2.29 1.53 -7.85
N ILE A 104 3.21 2.49 -8.01
CA ILE A 104 3.23 3.34 -9.20
C ILE A 104 3.99 2.62 -10.31
N ALA A 105 3.41 2.56 -11.50
CA ALA A 105 4.07 2.14 -12.71
C ALA A 105 3.92 3.21 -13.79
N GLN A 106 4.94 3.33 -14.65
CA GLN A 106 4.84 4.15 -15.85
C GLN A 106 4.16 3.35 -16.95
N VAL A 107 2.96 3.79 -17.37
CA VAL A 107 2.22 3.24 -18.49
C VAL A 107 2.36 4.22 -19.65
N SER A 108 3.24 3.91 -20.59
CA SER A 108 3.59 4.76 -21.74
C SER A 108 4.10 6.15 -21.33
N SER A 109 3.35 7.21 -21.61
CA SER A 109 3.66 8.60 -21.28
C SER A 109 3.06 9.08 -19.96
N SER A 110 2.33 8.23 -19.23
CA SER A 110 1.64 8.58 -17.98
C SER A 110 1.96 7.62 -16.84
N PHE A 111 1.82 8.08 -15.60
CA PHE A 111 1.87 7.21 -14.44
C PHE A 111 0.47 6.64 -14.14
N GLY A 112 0.43 5.39 -13.71
CA GLY A 112 -0.77 4.72 -13.22
C GLY A 112 -0.44 3.82 -12.04
N PHE A 113 -1.48 3.30 -11.39
CA PHE A 113 -1.29 2.28 -10.35
C PHE A 113 -1.29 0.87 -10.95
N THR A 114 -0.42 0.02 -10.39
CA THR A 114 -0.39 -1.42 -10.59
C THR A 114 -0.48 -2.12 -9.24
N LEU A 115 -0.72 -3.44 -9.23
CA LEU A 115 -0.65 -4.23 -8.01
C LEU A 115 0.70 -4.94 -7.91
N GLY A 116 1.31 -4.84 -6.73
CA GLY A 116 2.43 -5.67 -6.34
C GLY A 116 2.01 -7.13 -6.12
N VAL A 117 3.01 -7.99 -5.92
CA VAL A 117 2.78 -9.41 -5.60
C VAL A 117 2.01 -9.51 -4.29
N GLU A 118 1.07 -10.45 -4.23
CA GLU A 118 0.31 -10.72 -3.02
C GLU A 118 1.24 -11.22 -1.90
N SER A 119 1.09 -10.64 -0.71
CA SER A 119 1.80 -11.05 0.50
C SER A 119 0.94 -10.80 1.73
N SER A 120 1.47 -11.15 2.90
CA SER A 120 0.82 -10.97 4.20
C SER A 120 1.32 -9.71 4.91
N TYR A 121 0.37 -8.91 5.41
CA TYR A 121 0.61 -7.63 6.06
C TYR A 121 -0.25 -7.47 7.31
N GLY A 122 0.10 -6.52 8.17
CA GLY A 122 -0.84 -5.98 9.15
C GLY A 122 -1.88 -5.07 8.49
N LEU A 123 -2.98 -4.79 9.19
CA LEU A 123 -3.97 -3.78 8.76
C LEU A 123 -3.35 -2.41 8.53
N GLU A 124 -2.34 -2.07 9.32
CA GLU A 124 -1.42 -0.95 9.08
C GLU A 124 -0.01 -1.50 8.96
N ASN A 125 0.69 -1.09 7.91
CA ASN A 125 2.05 -1.51 7.63
C ASN A 125 2.91 -0.30 7.26
N THR A 126 4.12 -0.26 7.79
CA THR A 126 5.16 0.70 7.41
C THR A 126 6.41 -0.08 7.06
N GLU A 127 6.93 0.15 5.86
CA GLU A 127 8.14 -0.49 5.36
C GLU A 127 9.16 0.60 5.02
N GLU A 128 10.34 0.52 5.64
CA GLU A 128 11.48 1.35 5.28
C GLU A 128 12.41 0.59 4.35
N ARG A 129 12.73 1.20 3.20
CA ARG A 129 13.62 0.60 2.21
C ARG A 129 14.68 1.61 1.82
N ARG A 130 15.94 1.17 1.73
CA ARG A 130 17.04 2.01 1.23
C ARG A 130 17.21 1.76 -0.26
N GLU A 131 16.90 2.78 -1.06
CA GLU A 131 17.21 2.80 -2.48
C GLU A 131 18.64 3.29 -2.69
N ASN A 132 19.41 2.57 -3.50
CA ASN A 132 20.78 2.93 -3.87
C ASN A 132 20.87 3.08 -5.39
N LEU A 133 21.59 4.11 -5.85
CA LEU A 133 21.84 4.35 -7.27
C LEU A 133 23.32 4.63 -7.48
N SER A 134 23.93 3.92 -8.44
CA SER A 134 25.30 4.13 -8.88
C SER A 134 25.38 4.05 -10.40
N PHE A 135 25.94 5.08 -11.05
CA PHE A 135 26.14 5.08 -12.50
C PHE A 135 27.32 5.99 -12.91
N PRO A 136 28.00 5.67 -14.02
CA PRO A 136 29.07 6.51 -14.54
C PRO A 136 28.53 7.73 -15.29
N VAL A 137 29.25 8.84 -15.23
CA VAL A 137 28.99 10.08 -15.97
C VAL A 137 30.25 10.50 -16.72
N GLN A 138 30.11 10.67 -18.03
CA GLN A 138 31.19 11.19 -18.89
C GLN A 138 31.04 12.69 -19.03
N VAL A 139 32.15 13.42 -18.85
CA VAL A 139 32.19 14.88 -18.96
C VAL A 139 33.14 15.21 -20.12
N PRO A 140 32.61 15.72 -21.24
CA PRO A 140 33.44 16.04 -22.41
C PRO A 140 34.49 17.12 -22.12
N PRO A 141 35.52 17.25 -22.97
CA PRO A 141 36.52 18.31 -22.86
C PRO A 141 35.88 19.70 -22.86
N ARG A 142 36.34 20.58 -21.96
CA ARG A 142 35.89 21.99 -21.87
C ARG A 142 34.38 22.14 -21.64
N LYS A 143 33.72 21.11 -21.10
CA LYS A 143 32.28 21.08 -20.81
C LYS A 143 31.99 20.87 -19.34
N SER A 144 30.75 21.13 -18.97
CA SER A 144 30.20 20.78 -17.67
C SER A 144 28.99 19.87 -17.81
N VAL A 145 28.80 18.98 -16.85
CA VAL A 145 27.65 18.09 -16.79
C VAL A 145 27.00 18.22 -15.43
N LYS A 146 25.73 18.60 -15.41
CA LYS A 146 24.88 18.61 -14.23
C LYS A 146 24.13 17.29 -14.13
N VAL A 147 24.06 16.73 -12.93
CA VAL A 147 23.36 15.49 -12.63
C VAL A 147 22.33 15.80 -11.55
N ASP A 148 21.05 15.67 -11.89
CA ASP A 148 19.93 15.82 -10.96
C ASP A 148 19.28 14.46 -10.73
N ILE A 149 19.22 14.03 -9.48
CA ILE A 149 18.61 12.75 -9.09
C ILE A 149 17.36 13.04 -8.29
N THR A 150 16.25 12.44 -8.72
CA THR A 150 14.92 12.69 -8.16
C THR A 150 14.17 11.37 -7.93
N ILE A 151 13.19 11.42 -7.05
CA ILE A 151 12.22 10.33 -6.84
C ILE A 151 10.82 10.93 -6.72
N GLY A 152 9.82 10.26 -7.28
CA GLY A 152 8.43 10.64 -7.11
C GLY A 152 7.83 9.98 -5.87
N ARG A 153 7.14 10.74 -5.02
CA ARG A 153 6.33 10.23 -3.92
C ARG A 153 4.86 10.43 -4.23
N ALA A 154 4.04 9.40 -4.07
CA ALA A 154 2.59 9.52 -4.18
C ALA A 154 1.88 8.97 -2.94
N THR A 155 0.72 9.56 -2.67
CA THR A 155 -0.26 9.02 -1.74
C THR A 155 -1.33 8.28 -2.52
N VAL A 156 -1.75 7.13 -2.00
CA VAL A 156 -2.81 6.30 -2.56
C VAL A 156 -4.04 6.42 -1.66
N ASP A 157 -5.20 6.66 -2.27
CA ASP A 157 -6.50 6.64 -1.62
C ASP A 157 -7.47 5.94 -2.58
N LEU A 158 -7.79 4.67 -2.30
CA LEU A 158 -8.58 3.81 -3.18
C LEU A 158 -9.64 3.05 -2.39
N PRO A 159 -10.90 2.96 -2.86
CA PRO A 159 -11.83 1.99 -2.32
C PRO A 159 -11.32 0.57 -2.56
N TYR A 160 -11.65 -0.35 -1.64
CA TYR A 160 -11.41 -1.78 -1.80
C TYR A 160 -12.62 -2.60 -1.35
N THR A 161 -12.74 -3.80 -1.92
CA THR A 161 -13.61 -4.87 -1.42
C THR A 161 -12.76 -6.06 -1.02
N GLY A 162 -13.21 -6.87 -0.08
CA GLY A 162 -12.51 -8.09 0.33
C GLY A 162 -13.40 -9.06 1.10
N THR A 163 -12.81 -10.14 1.59
CA THR A 163 -13.48 -11.14 2.44
C THR A 163 -12.73 -11.23 3.75
N VAL A 164 -13.44 -11.08 4.86
CA VAL A 164 -12.89 -11.40 6.19
C VAL A 164 -13.13 -12.87 6.44
N GLU A 165 -12.08 -13.62 6.71
CA GLU A 165 -12.12 -15.02 7.11
C GLU A 165 -11.63 -15.16 8.55
N ILE A 166 -12.47 -15.72 9.42
CA ILE A 166 -12.19 -15.99 10.82
C ILE A 166 -12.15 -17.51 11.01
N THR A 167 -10.98 -18.03 11.38
CA THR A 167 -10.75 -19.46 11.61
C THR A 167 -10.40 -19.68 13.07
N CYS A 168 -11.28 -20.36 13.80
CA CYS A 168 -11.13 -20.63 15.23
C CYS A 168 -10.47 -21.99 15.49
N TYR A 169 -9.83 -22.16 16.65
CA TYR A 169 -9.10 -23.41 17.00
C TYR A 169 -9.96 -24.68 17.00
N ASN A 170 -11.28 -24.56 17.18
CA ASN A 170 -12.21 -25.69 17.06
C ASN A 170 -12.50 -26.09 15.59
N GLY A 171 -11.84 -25.45 14.61
CA GLY A 171 -12.03 -25.67 13.18
C GLY A 171 -13.21 -24.93 12.57
N SER A 172 -13.97 -24.15 13.35
CA SER A 172 -15.07 -23.36 12.79
C SER A 172 -14.53 -22.19 11.96
N VAL A 173 -15.06 -22.04 10.75
CA VAL A 173 -14.72 -20.95 9.83
C VAL A 173 -15.94 -20.07 9.61
N ILE A 174 -15.76 -18.76 9.72
CA ILE A 174 -16.77 -17.75 9.41
C ILE A 174 -16.18 -16.81 8.37
N ASN A 175 -16.89 -16.59 7.28
CA ASN A 175 -16.49 -15.62 6.27
C ASN A 175 -17.63 -14.65 5.94
N PHE A 176 -17.26 -13.41 5.63
CA PHE A 176 -18.20 -12.40 5.16
C PHE A 176 -17.47 -11.36 4.30
N SER A 177 -18.18 -10.80 3.32
CA SER A 177 -17.66 -9.72 2.49
C SER A 177 -17.56 -8.42 3.28
N THR A 178 -16.54 -7.64 2.97
CA THR A 178 -16.31 -6.30 3.54
C THR A 178 -15.88 -5.34 2.44
N SER A 179 -15.97 -4.05 2.75
CA SER A 179 -15.47 -2.97 1.91
C SER A 179 -14.88 -1.86 2.78
N GLY A 180 -13.93 -1.14 2.23
CA GLY A 180 -13.33 -0.01 2.91
C GLY A 180 -12.50 0.86 1.98
N VAL A 181 -11.61 1.64 2.57
CA VAL A 181 -10.65 2.50 1.89
C VAL A 181 -9.25 2.03 2.23
N TYR A 182 -8.46 1.83 1.19
CA TYR A 182 -7.03 1.63 1.28
C TYR A 182 -6.32 2.97 1.21
N LYS A 183 -5.40 3.20 2.14
CA LYS A 183 -4.51 4.36 2.15
C LYS A 183 -3.06 3.92 2.10
N GLY A 184 -2.28 4.54 1.23
CA GLY A 184 -0.89 4.17 1.05
C GLY A 184 0.02 5.35 0.78
N VAL A 185 1.32 5.11 0.98
CA VAL A 185 2.41 5.96 0.47
C VAL A 185 3.34 5.07 -0.31
N THR A 186 3.58 5.43 -1.56
CA THR A 186 4.46 4.69 -2.45
C THR A 186 5.33 5.65 -3.26
N TYR A 187 6.32 5.10 -3.94
CA TYR A 187 7.36 5.86 -4.65
C TYR A 187 7.53 5.33 -6.06
N THR A 188 7.96 6.20 -6.98
CA THR A 188 8.48 5.78 -8.29
C THR A 188 9.87 5.22 -8.14
N ASP A 189 10.39 4.64 -9.22
CA ASP A 189 11.82 4.42 -9.34
C ASP A 189 12.60 5.74 -9.28
N VAL A 190 13.85 5.66 -8.84
CA VAL A 190 14.77 6.81 -8.84
C VAL A 190 15.09 7.19 -10.28
N LYS A 191 14.97 8.48 -10.60
CA LYS A 191 15.27 9.05 -11.91
C LYS A 191 16.50 9.96 -11.84
N ALA A 192 17.49 9.67 -12.68
CA ALA A 192 18.63 10.55 -12.91
C ALA A 192 18.46 11.31 -14.23
N ILE A 193 18.66 12.63 -14.19
CA ILE A 193 18.68 13.52 -15.35
C ILE A 193 20.10 14.07 -15.48
N VAL A 194 20.71 13.87 -16.65
CA VAL A 194 22.06 14.32 -16.96
C VAL A 194 21.98 15.40 -18.02
N ILE A 195 22.48 16.60 -17.71
CA ILE A 195 22.40 17.79 -18.55
C ILE A 195 23.82 18.28 -18.84
N GLU A 196 24.22 18.27 -20.10
CA GLU A 196 25.48 18.88 -20.54
C GLU A 196 25.29 20.38 -20.79
N ASN A 197 26.19 21.20 -20.24
CA ASN A 197 26.30 22.63 -20.52
C ASN A 197 27.68 22.94 -21.13
#